data_AF-A0A2E0J1Q3-F1
#
_entry.id   AF-A0A2E0J1Q3-F1
#
_cell.length_a   1.000
_cell.length_b   1.000
_cell.length_c   1.000
_cell.angle_alpha   90.00
_cell.angle_beta   90.00
_cell.angle_gamma   90.00
#
_symmetry.space_group_name_H-M   'P 1'
#
loop_
_entity.id
_entity.type
_entity.pdbx_description
1 polymer ?
#
loop_
_entity_poly.entity_id
_entity_poly.type
_entity_poly.pdbx_seq_one_letter_code
_entity_poly.pdbx_strand_id
1 'polypeptide(L)'
;MREPGDLSGGITRDVLERDGIRDAFAHRHPNVALNSDADMRRSITDTLAQRAAAGDDRIWLFGYGSLLWNPCVALAETRSALLYGFHRDFRLKLDYGRGSPDAPGLMLGLVPGGCCRGMALQVTAHDLEHELLMVWRREMLTGVYRPRWVDVHTAAGPVAAITFVVNSSHRCHCRLEDDEVVRLLATGRGLLGTSAAYLESTVDRLDAEGIDDKRLRALHDRVVAYKR
;
A
#
# COMPACT_ATOMS: atom_id res chain seq x y z
N MET A 1 -7.75 -7.25 -27.25
CA MET A 1 -6.59 -6.61 -26.58
C MET A 1 -7.15 -5.59 -25.61
N ARG A 2 -6.72 -5.58 -24.35
CA ARG A 2 -7.09 -4.48 -23.43
C ARG A 2 -6.26 -3.25 -23.80
N GLU A 3 -6.90 -2.08 -23.80
CA GLU A 3 -6.24 -0.79 -24.05
C GLU A 3 -5.09 -0.56 -23.03
N PRO A 4 -3.98 0.10 -23.44
CA PRO A 4 -2.95 0.51 -22.49
C PRO A 4 -3.57 1.35 -21.36
N GLY A 5 -3.38 0.93 -20.10
CA GLY A 5 -3.95 1.61 -18.94
C GLY A 5 -5.38 1.21 -18.56
N ASP A 6 -5.95 0.16 -19.13
CA ASP A 6 -7.21 -0.42 -18.65
C ASP A 6 -7.05 -1.08 -17.26
N LEU A 7 -7.53 -0.37 -16.23
CA LEU A 7 -7.54 -0.82 -14.84
C LEU A 7 -8.91 -1.36 -14.38
N SER A 8 -9.83 -1.66 -15.31
CA SER A 8 -11.17 -2.18 -14.99
C SER A 8 -11.14 -3.49 -14.18
N GLY A 9 -10.11 -4.31 -14.36
CA GLY A 9 -9.85 -5.53 -13.59
C GLY A 9 -9.07 -5.33 -12.28
N GLY A 10 -8.80 -4.08 -11.90
CA GLY A 10 -7.94 -3.73 -10.76
C GLY A 10 -6.44 -3.81 -11.07
N ILE A 11 -5.64 -3.71 -10.02
CA ILE A 11 -4.17 -3.83 -10.11
C ILE A 11 -3.83 -5.32 -10.16
N THR A 12 -3.53 -5.85 -11.35
CA THR A 12 -3.06 -7.22 -11.53
C THR A 12 -1.55 -7.27 -11.74
N ARG A 13 -0.96 -8.47 -11.66
CA ARG A 13 0.46 -8.68 -11.99
C ARG A 13 0.78 -8.22 -13.42
N ASP A 14 0.01 -8.67 -14.41
CA ASP A 14 0.19 -8.26 -15.82
C ASP A 14 0.14 -6.74 -16.01
N VAL A 15 -0.74 -6.04 -15.29
CA VAL A 15 -0.82 -4.57 -15.33
C VAL A 15 0.46 -3.95 -14.79
N LEU A 16 0.98 -4.47 -13.67
CA LEU A 16 2.22 -3.97 -13.08
C LEU A 16 3.44 -4.27 -13.93
N GLU A 17 3.53 -5.47 -14.53
CA GLU A 17 4.63 -5.86 -15.42
C GLU A 17 4.72 -4.96 -16.66
N ARG A 18 3.56 -4.50 -17.17
CA ARG A 18 3.46 -3.57 -18.31
C ARG A 18 3.49 -2.10 -17.92
N ASP A 19 3.72 -1.77 -16.64
CA ASP A 19 3.70 -0.41 -16.11
C ASP A 19 2.37 0.34 -16.34
N GLY A 20 1.27 -0.41 -16.47
CA GLY A 20 -0.03 0.11 -16.88
C GLY A 20 -0.66 1.09 -15.88
N ILE A 21 -0.26 1.06 -14.60
CA ILE A 21 -0.73 2.05 -13.63
C ILE A 21 -0.16 3.43 -13.98
N ARG A 22 1.14 3.51 -14.29
CA ARG A 22 1.77 4.77 -14.67
C ARG A 22 1.14 5.31 -15.93
N ASP A 23 0.94 4.48 -16.94
CA ASP A 23 0.30 4.88 -18.21
C ASP A 23 -1.09 5.45 -17.97
N ALA A 24 -1.92 4.76 -17.17
CA ALA A 24 -3.25 5.22 -16.83
C ALA A 24 -3.23 6.54 -16.04
N PHE A 25 -2.29 6.71 -15.12
CA PHE A 25 -2.10 7.96 -14.36
C PHE A 25 -1.61 9.10 -15.24
N ALA A 26 -0.62 8.87 -16.11
CA ALA A 26 -0.08 9.88 -17.00
C ALA A 26 -1.17 10.40 -17.95
N HIS A 27 -2.05 9.51 -18.43
CA HIS A 27 -3.17 9.89 -19.27
C HIS A 27 -4.28 10.63 -18.50
N ARG A 28 -4.68 10.13 -17.32
CA ARG A 28 -5.85 10.65 -16.58
C ARG A 28 -5.53 11.83 -15.65
N HIS A 29 -4.28 11.92 -15.22
CA HIS A 29 -3.80 12.89 -14.23
C HIS A 29 -2.43 13.48 -14.65
N PRO A 30 -2.34 14.15 -15.82
CA PRO A 30 -1.06 14.60 -16.39
C PRO A 30 -0.29 15.61 -15.50
N ASN A 31 -0.98 16.27 -14.57
CA ASN A 31 -0.38 17.24 -13.64
C ASN A 31 0.18 16.58 -12.36
N VAL A 32 0.00 15.27 -12.18
CA VAL A 32 0.56 14.54 -11.05
C VAL A 32 1.97 14.10 -11.43
N ALA A 33 2.98 14.55 -10.68
CA ALA A 33 4.35 14.08 -10.85
C ALA A 33 4.44 12.57 -10.55
N LEU A 34 4.97 11.81 -11.50
CA LEU A 34 5.15 10.36 -11.41
C LEU A 34 6.65 10.02 -11.41
N ASN A 35 7.09 9.20 -10.46
CA ASN A 35 8.47 8.73 -10.39
C ASN A 35 8.77 7.81 -11.57
N SER A 36 9.85 8.06 -12.34
CA SER A 36 10.22 7.23 -13.51
C SER A 36 10.51 5.77 -13.15
N ASP A 37 10.46 4.86 -14.13
CA ASP A 37 10.81 3.45 -13.92
C ASP A 37 12.30 3.31 -13.50
N ALA A 38 13.16 4.20 -14.01
CA ALA A 38 14.56 4.32 -13.60
C ALA A 38 14.70 4.80 -12.14
N ASP A 39 13.89 5.77 -11.70
CA ASP A 39 13.90 6.24 -10.31
C ASP A 39 13.39 5.17 -9.34
N MET A 40 12.40 4.37 -9.76
CA MET A 40 11.93 3.23 -8.98
C MET A 40 13.01 2.17 -8.81
N ARG A 41 13.69 1.76 -9.90
CA ARG A 41 14.82 0.82 -9.82
C ARG A 41 15.95 1.35 -8.94
N ARG A 42 16.31 2.64 -9.09
CA ARG A 42 17.30 3.29 -8.20
C ARG A 42 16.88 3.20 -6.74
N SER A 43 15.61 3.50 -6.43
CA SER A 43 15.07 3.40 -5.08
C SER A 43 15.11 1.97 -4.52
N ILE A 44 14.89 0.95 -5.36
CA ILE A 44 15.05 -0.46 -4.97
C ILE A 44 16.50 -0.74 -4.62
N THR A 45 17.44 -0.40 -5.50
CA THR A 45 18.88 -0.59 -5.27
C THR A 45 19.35 0.09 -3.99
N ASP A 46 18.98 1.36 -3.80
CA ASP A 46 19.33 2.13 -2.59
C ASP A 46 18.73 1.51 -1.32
N THR A 47 17.50 1.00 -1.40
CA THR A 47 16.85 0.31 -0.28
C THR A 47 17.56 -0.99 0.05
N LEU A 48 17.86 -1.83 -0.95
CA LEU A 48 18.55 -3.11 -0.74
C LEU A 48 19.98 -2.91 -0.23
N ALA A 49 20.69 -1.88 -0.68
CA ALA A 49 22.04 -1.56 -0.21
C ALA A 49 22.09 -1.27 1.30
N GLN A 50 21.03 -0.68 1.88
CA GLN A 50 20.94 -0.44 3.32
C GLN A 50 20.86 -1.75 4.14
N ARG A 51 20.40 -2.86 3.53
CA ARG A 51 20.26 -4.17 4.19
C ARG A 51 21.53 -4.98 4.24
N ALA A 52 22.44 -4.81 3.28
CA ALA A 52 23.68 -5.56 3.18
C ALA A 52 24.54 -5.47 4.48
N ALA A 53 24.28 -4.48 5.33
CA ALA A 53 24.88 -4.37 6.66
C ALA A 53 24.37 -5.37 7.73
N ALA A 54 23.28 -6.12 7.49
CA ALA A 54 22.55 -6.85 8.55
C ALA A 54 22.38 -8.39 8.37
N GLY A 55 23.08 -9.03 7.41
CA GLY A 55 23.34 -10.50 7.41
C GLY A 55 22.25 -11.55 7.11
N ASP A 56 21.06 -11.23 6.57
CA ASP A 56 20.10 -12.24 6.03
C ASP A 56 19.79 -11.87 4.58
N ASP A 57 19.96 -12.81 3.66
CA ASP A 57 19.74 -12.62 2.22
C ASP A 57 18.26 -12.66 1.83
N ARG A 58 17.39 -13.10 2.75
CA ARG A 58 15.94 -13.15 2.50
C ARG A 58 15.34 -11.75 2.55
N ILE A 59 14.55 -11.43 1.53
CA ILE A 59 13.80 -10.19 1.47
C ILE A 59 12.35 -10.42 1.89
N TRP A 60 11.96 -9.68 2.91
CA TRP A 60 10.59 -9.65 3.42
C TRP A 60 9.95 -8.29 3.13
N LEU A 61 8.67 -8.30 2.80
CA LEU A 61 7.82 -7.12 2.78
C LEU A 61 6.88 -7.16 3.98
N PHE A 62 6.71 -6.06 4.71
CA PHE A 62 5.67 -5.96 5.72
C PHE A 62 4.42 -5.31 5.10
N GLY A 63 3.39 -6.13 4.88
CA GLY A 63 2.09 -5.74 4.39
C GLY A 63 1.15 -5.31 5.51
N TYR A 64 0.52 -4.14 5.36
CA TYR A 64 -0.44 -3.57 6.32
C TYR A 64 -1.72 -3.02 5.68
N GLY A 65 -1.84 -3.14 4.37
CA GLY A 65 -2.96 -2.60 3.58
C GLY A 65 -3.20 -3.51 2.38
N SER A 66 -3.21 -2.96 1.17
CA SER A 66 -3.52 -3.72 -0.04
C SER A 66 -2.58 -4.89 -0.36
N LEU A 67 -1.34 -4.85 0.10
CA LEU A 67 -0.42 -5.99 -0.05
C LEU A 67 -0.91 -7.25 0.68
N LEU A 68 -1.83 -7.11 1.65
CA LEU A 68 -2.41 -8.26 2.36
C LEU A 68 -3.30 -9.11 1.45
N TRP A 69 -4.14 -8.49 0.62
CA TRP A 69 -5.12 -9.18 -0.24
C TRP A 69 -4.76 -9.16 -1.73
N ASN A 70 -3.82 -8.32 -2.13
CA ASN A 70 -3.33 -8.25 -3.49
C ASN A 70 -1.84 -7.92 -3.51
N PRO A 71 -0.95 -8.87 -3.20
CA PRO A 71 0.49 -8.65 -3.19
C PRO A 71 1.07 -8.43 -4.59
N CYS A 72 0.49 -9.07 -5.61
CA CYS A 72 0.96 -9.09 -7.01
C CYS A 72 2.41 -9.57 -7.23
N VAL A 73 3.03 -10.18 -6.21
CA VAL A 73 4.39 -10.72 -6.26
C VAL A 73 4.39 -12.20 -5.90
N ALA A 74 5.43 -12.91 -6.34
CA ALA A 74 5.66 -14.29 -5.96
C ALA A 74 6.18 -14.35 -4.52
N LEU A 75 5.45 -15.08 -3.67
CA LEU A 75 5.75 -15.24 -2.26
C LEU A 75 6.22 -16.66 -1.96
N ALA A 76 7.36 -16.78 -1.28
CA ALA A 76 7.87 -18.05 -0.79
C ALA A 76 7.18 -18.47 0.51
N GLU A 77 6.87 -17.48 1.37
CA GLU A 77 6.32 -17.70 2.70
C GLU A 77 5.59 -16.44 3.18
N THR A 78 4.58 -16.61 4.03
CA THR A 78 3.93 -15.51 4.75
C THR A 78 3.87 -15.82 6.24
N ARG A 79 4.09 -14.81 7.09
CA ARG A 79 4.02 -14.92 8.56
C ARG A 79 3.23 -13.78 9.15
N SER A 80 2.39 -14.06 10.14
CA SER A 80 1.82 -13.00 10.98
C SER A 80 2.94 -12.24 11.68
N ALA A 81 2.83 -10.91 11.66
CA ALA A 81 3.91 -10.04 12.09
C ALA A 81 3.38 -8.82 12.86
N LEU A 82 4.13 -8.40 13.86
CA LEU A 82 3.87 -7.19 14.64
C LEU A 82 5.00 -6.19 14.45
N LEU A 83 4.64 -5.00 13.96
CA LEU A 83 5.54 -3.86 13.83
C LEU A 83 5.28 -2.87 14.98
N TYR A 84 6.32 -2.53 15.73
CA TYR A 84 6.26 -1.49 16.75
C TYR A 84 6.69 -0.12 16.22
N GLY A 85 6.26 0.95 16.89
CA GLY A 85 6.63 2.33 16.55
C GLY A 85 5.84 2.93 15.39
N PHE A 86 4.88 2.18 14.84
CA PHE A 86 3.98 2.64 13.79
C PHE A 86 2.59 2.02 13.95
N HIS A 87 1.57 2.73 13.48
CA HIS A 87 0.20 2.24 13.36
C HIS A 87 -0.34 2.55 11.95
N ARG A 88 -1.35 1.78 11.53
CA ARG A 88 -2.07 2.05 10.27
C ARG A 88 -3.26 2.95 10.54
N ASP A 89 -3.51 3.89 9.64
CA ASP A 89 -4.73 4.71 9.64
C ASP A 89 -4.92 5.36 8.26
N PHE A 90 -6.10 5.94 7.99
CA PHE A 90 -6.35 6.65 6.74
C PHE A 90 -5.70 8.04 6.75
N ARG A 91 -4.47 8.10 6.24
CA ARG A 91 -3.58 9.27 6.33
C ARG A 91 -3.25 9.91 4.99
N LEU A 92 -3.86 9.42 3.91
CA LEU A 92 -3.65 9.92 2.56
C LEU A 92 -4.96 10.35 1.92
N LYS A 93 -5.19 11.66 1.81
CA LYS A 93 -6.29 12.25 1.04
C LYS A 93 -5.86 12.42 -0.41
N LEU A 94 -6.57 11.73 -1.30
CA LEU A 94 -6.19 11.60 -2.70
C LEU A 94 -7.26 12.21 -3.59
N ASP A 95 -6.83 13.08 -4.49
CA ASP A 95 -7.59 13.65 -5.62
C ASP A 95 -7.29 12.89 -6.93
N TYR A 96 -6.62 11.74 -6.84
CA TYR A 96 -6.31 10.80 -7.93
C TYR A 96 -6.24 9.37 -7.38
N GLY A 97 -6.09 8.38 -8.26
CA GLY A 97 -5.99 6.97 -7.85
C GLY A 97 -7.29 6.46 -7.24
N ARG A 98 -7.39 6.36 -5.90
CA ARG A 98 -8.64 5.96 -5.21
C ARG A 98 -9.62 7.11 -4.95
N GLY A 99 -9.26 8.31 -5.38
CA GLY A 99 -10.13 9.47 -5.43
C GLY A 99 -10.05 10.18 -6.77
N SER A 100 -10.81 11.25 -6.88
CA SER A 100 -10.76 12.21 -7.99
C SER A 100 -10.90 13.64 -7.43
N PRO A 101 -10.69 14.68 -8.24
CA PRO A 101 -10.90 16.06 -7.78
C PRO A 101 -12.33 16.29 -7.25
N ASP A 102 -13.33 15.72 -7.92
CA ASP A 102 -14.75 15.86 -7.54
C ASP A 102 -15.17 14.92 -6.40
N ALA A 103 -14.46 13.81 -6.22
CA ALA A 103 -14.74 12.82 -5.18
C ALA A 103 -13.45 12.31 -4.54
N PRO A 104 -12.79 13.14 -3.69
CA PRO A 104 -11.54 12.75 -3.05
C PRO A 104 -11.72 11.49 -2.20
N GLY A 105 -10.70 10.63 -2.25
CA GLY A 105 -10.67 9.36 -1.53
C GLY A 105 -9.65 9.35 -0.42
N LEU A 106 -9.66 8.26 0.35
CA LEU A 106 -8.66 8.01 1.39
C LEU A 106 -7.94 6.67 1.15
N MET A 107 -6.65 6.65 1.42
CA MET A 107 -5.87 5.42 1.56
C MET A 107 -5.23 5.32 2.94
N LEU A 108 -5.00 4.07 3.35
CA LEU A 108 -4.23 3.78 4.54
C LEU A 108 -2.79 4.28 4.37
N GLY A 109 -2.16 4.56 5.47
CA GLY A 109 -0.74 4.76 5.53
C GLY A 109 -0.21 4.31 6.88
N LEU A 110 1.06 3.92 6.90
CA LEU A 110 1.78 3.63 8.12
C LEU A 110 2.39 4.93 8.65
N VAL A 111 2.01 5.33 9.86
CA VAL A 111 2.44 6.58 10.51
C VAL A 111 3.05 6.31 11.89
N PRO A 112 3.94 7.19 12.40
CA PRO A 112 4.64 6.95 13.66
C PRO A 112 3.71 6.78 14.88
N GLY A 113 4.17 5.97 15.84
CA GLY A 113 3.51 5.69 17.12
C GLY A 113 2.70 4.39 17.14
N GLY A 114 2.55 3.80 18.32
CA GLY A 114 1.74 2.59 18.53
C GLY A 114 2.37 1.31 17.98
N CYS A 115 1.52 0.41 17.48
CA CYS A 115 1.92 -0.83 16.83
C CYS A 115 0.94 -1.21 15.71
N CYS A 116 1.38 -2.09 14.82
CA CYS A 116 0.65 -2.48 13.63
C CYS A 116 0.80 -4.00 13.42
N ARG A 117 -0.31 -4.74 13.48
CA ARG A 117 -0.35 -6.18 13.15
C ARG A 117 -0.60 -6.39 11.68
N GLY A 118 0.33 -7.00 10.97
CA GLY A 118 0.21 -7.27 9.53
C GLY A 118 0.84 -8.61 9.19
N MET A 119 1.33 -8.72 7.97
CA MET A 119 1.99 -9.94 7.47
C MET A 119 3.39 -9.59 6.98
N ALA A 120 4.37 -10.41 7.37
CA ALA A 120 5.66 -10.47 6.70
C ALA A 120 5.52 -11.42 5.49
N LEU A 121 5.86 -10.93 4.31
CA LEU A 121 5.71 -11.61 3.03
C LEU A 121 7.11 -11.83 2.44
N GLN A 122 7.61 -13.06 2.43
CA GLN A 122 8.92 -13.36 1.88
C GLN A 122 8.83 -13.41 0.36
N VAL A 123 9.59 -12.54 -0.32
CA VAL A 123 9.67 -12.50 -1.78
C VAL A 123 10.60 -13.60 -2.29
N THR A 124 10.24 -14.25 -3.39
CA THR A 124 11.09 -15.28 -4.01
C THR A 124 12.36 -14.67 -4.61
N ALA A 125 13.51 -15.36 -4.47
CA ALA A 125 14.82 -14.80 -4.79
C ALA A 125 15.27 -14.91 -6.26
N HIS A 126 14.55 -15.60 -7.15
CA HIS A 126 15.05 -15.88 -8.51
C HIS A 126 15.15 -14.63 -9.40
N ASP A 127 14.29 -13.63 -9.19
CA ASP A 127 14.41 -12.29 -9.80
C ASP A 127 13.84 -11.23 -8.84
N LEU A 128 14.62 -10.97 -7.79
CA LEU A 128 14.20 -10.10 -6.69
C LEU A 128 13.91 -8.67 -7.15
N GLU A 129 14.75 -8.11 -8.02
CA GLU A 129 14.54 -6.73 -8.50
C GLU A 129 13.25 -6.63 -9.30
N HIS A 130 12.97 -7.60 -10.17
CA HIS A 130 11.71 -7.66 -10.91
C HIS A 130 10.50 -7.79 -9.97
N GLU A 131 10.58 -8.67 -8.97
CA GLU A 131 9.51 -8.83 -7.98
C GLU A 131 9.24 -7.54 -7.19
N LEU A 132 10.30 -6.89 -6.72
CA LEU A 132 10.17 -5.62 -6.00
C LEU A 132 9.67 -4.49 -6.91
N LEU A 133 10.03 -4.50 -8.19
CA LEU A 133 9.56 -3.47 -9.14
C LEU A 133 8.04 -3.44 -9.25
N MET A 134 7.36 -4.59 -9.19
CA MET A 134 5.89 -4.61 -9.15
C MET A 134 5.32 -3.89 -7.94
N VAL A 135 5.95 -4.05 -6.77
CA VAL A 135 5.54 -3.35 -5.55
C VAL A 135 5.85 -1.85 -5.63
N TRP A 136 7.01 -1.48 -6.19
CA TRP A 136 7.38 -0.08 -6.36
C TRP A 136 6.47 0.64 -7.36
N ARG A 137 6.06 -0.01 -8.46
CA ARG A 137 5.16 0.56 -9.46
C ARG A 137 3.79 0.96 -8.91
N ARG A 138 3.34 0.32 -7.83
CA ARG A 138 2.08 0.68 -7.13
C ARG A 138 2.28 1.60 -5.92
N GLU A 139 3.32 1.39 -5.10
CA GLU A 139 3.48 2.14 -3.84
C GLU A 139 4.27 3.44 -4.06
N MET A 140 5.29 3.41 -4.94
CA MET A 140 6.23 4.51 -5.13
C MET A 140 5.91 5.40 -6.34
N LEU A 141 4.76 5.22 -6.99
CA LEU A 141 4.42 5.96 -8.22
C LEU A 141 4.39 7.48 -8.04
N THR A 142 3.80 7.95 -6.94
CA THR A 142 3.60 9.40 -6.69
C THR A 142 4.45 9.94 -5.55
N GLY A 143 5.27 9.09 -4.90
CA GLY A 143 6.09 9.50 -3.75
C GLY A 143 5.31 9.78 -2.46
N VAL A 144 4.04 9.35 -2.39
CA VAL A 144 3.20 9.40 -1.16
C VAL A 144 3.78 8.55 -0.02
N TYR A 145 4.56 7.53 -0.35
CA TYR A 145 5.29 6.71 0.60
C TYR A 145 6.80 6.85 0.46
N ARG A 146 7.52 6.33 1.46
CA ARG A 146 8.96 6.06 1.41
C ARG A 146 9.21 4.61 1.83
N PRO A 147 10.05 3.85 1.11
CA PRO A 147 10.45 2.52 1.56
C PRO A 147 11.30 2.66 2.81
N ARG A 148 11.14 1.73 3.75
CA ARG A 148 11.88 1.71 5.01
C ARG A 148 12.10 0.28 5.46
N TRP A 149 13.33 -0.02 5.89
CA TRP A 149 13.62 -1.22 6.65
C TRP A 149 13.07 -1.10 8.08
N VAL A 150 12.37 -2.15 8.50
CA VAL A 150 11.77 -2.28 9.83
C VAL A 150 12.01 -3.68 10.36
N ASP A 151 12.14 -3.81 11.67
CA ASP A 151 12.12 -5.11 12.34
C ASP A 151 10.68 -5.44 12.73
N VAL A 152 10.18 -6.58 12.25
CA VAL A 152 8.85 -7.07 12.57
C VAL A 152 8.95 -8.36 13.35
N HIS A 153 8.13 -8.48 14.38
CA HIS A 153 8.14 -9.63 15.28
C HIS A 153 7.19 -10.69 14.75
N THR A 154 7.72 -11.88 14.47
CA THR A 154 6.93 -13.06 14.08
C THR A 154 7.01 -14.13 15.17
N ALA A 155 6.17 -15.16 15.10
CA ALA A 155 6.25 -16.30 16.02
C ALA A 155 7.60 -17.06 15.95
N ALA A 156 8.28 -17.01 14.80
CA ALA A 156 9.59 -17.60 14.59
C ALA A 156 10.77 -16.68 14.97
N GLY A 157 10.48 -15.49 15.52
CA GLY A 157 11.45 -14.46 15.85
C GLY A 157 11.33 -13.20 15.00
N PRO A 158 12.14 -12.16 15.31
CA PRO A 158 12.16 -10.93 14.53
C PRO A 158 12.74 -11.18 13.13
N VAL A 159 12.16 -10.52 12.13
CA VAL A 159 12.68 -10.48 10.75
C VAL A 159 12.76 -9.04 10.26
N ALA A 160 13.82 -8.71 9.54
CA ALA A 160 13.94 -7.43 8.87
C ALA A 160 13.09 -7.44 7.60
N ALA A 161 12.21 -6.45 7.43
CA ALA A 161 11.31 -6.33 6.30
C ALA A 161 11.32 -4.90 5.74
N ILE A 162 11.04 -4.77 4.45
CA ILE A 162 10.76 -3.48 3.83
C ILE A 162 9.27 -3.18 4.00
N THR A 163 8.94 -1.97 4.41
CA THR A 163 7.58 -1.46 4.39
C THR A 163 7.54 -0.06 3.79
N PHE A 164 6.34 0.43 3.51
CA PHE A 164 6.12 1.74 2.91
C PHE A 164 5.47 2.65 3.95
N VAL A 165 6.22 3.61 4.47
CA VAL A 165 5.71 4.58 5.45
C VAL A 165 5.26 5.85 4.76
N VAL A 166 4.28 6.56 5.33
CA VAL A 166 3.79 7.82 4.75
C VAL A 166 4.92 8.85 4.68
N ASN A 167 5.05 9.49 3.52
CA ASN A 167 5.86 10.68 3.35
C ASN A 167 5.11 11.88 3.96
N SER A 168 5.46 12.28 5.18
CA SER A 168 4.76 13.36 5.91
C SER A 168 4.86 14.73 5.24
N SER A 169 5.84 14.92 4.34
CA SER A 169 6.01 16.14 3.54
C SER A 169 5.20 16.13 2.25
N HIS A 170 4.53 15.02 1.91
CA HIS A 170 3.73 14.91 0.69
C HIS A 170 2.38 15.61 0.87
N ARG A 171 1.90 16.33 -0.15
CA ARG A 171 0.64 17.12 -0.10
C ARG A 171 -0.60 16.32 0.30
N CYS A 172 -0.62 15.03 -0.02
CA CYS A 172 -1.73 14.13 0.29
C CYS A 172 -1.75 13.67 1.76
N HIS A 173 -0.65 13.85 2.51
CA HIS A 173 -0.62 13.49 3.91
C HIS A 173 -1.60 14.36 4.71
N CYS A 174 -2.48 13.72 5.47
CA CYS A 174 -3.52 14.41 6.23
C CYS A 174 -3.76 13.78 7.61
N ARG A 175 -4.37 14.59 8.48
CA ARG A 175 -5.01 14.17 9.72
C ARG A 175 -6.39 14.81 9.74
N LEU A 176 -7.43 13.98 9.67
CA LEU A 176 -8.82 14.41 9.58
C LEU A 176 -9.59 13.89 10.78
N GLU A 177 -10.67 14.59 11.11
CA GLU A 177 -11.64 14.12 12.09
C GLU A 177 -12.44 12.94 11.55
N ASP A 178 -12.94 12.13 12.47
CA ASP A 178 -13.52 10.84 12.18
C ASP A 178 -14.75 10.91 11.25
N ASP A 179 -15.55 11.97 11.35
CA ASP A 179 -16.70 12.20 10.46
C ASP A 179 -16.27 12.51 9.03
N GLU A 180 -15.19 13.28 8.85
CA GLU A 180 -14.65 13.55 7.53
C GLU A 180 -14.02 12.29 6.92
N VAL A 181 -13.33 11.48 7.75
CA VAL A 181 -12.79 10.19 7.32
C VAL A 181 -13.90 9.30 6.78
N VAL A 182 -14.99 9.12 7.54
CA VAL A 182 -16.14 8.29 7.11
C VAL A 182 -16.76 8.82 5.83
N ARG A 183 -17.01 10.14 5.74
CA ARG A 183 -17.57 10.76 4.53
C ARG A 183 -16.71 10.49 3.31
N LEU A 184 -15.40 10.75 3.38
CA LEU A 184 -14.48 10.55 2.25
C LEU A 184 -14.31 9.08 1.90
N LEU A 185 -14.31 8.16 2.86
CA LEU A 185 -14.30 6.73 2.59
C LEU A 185 -15.57 6.29 1.86
N ALA A 186 -16.73 6.81 2.27
CA ALA A 186 -18.02 6.46 1.69
C ALA A 186 -18.19 6.99 0.26
N THR A 187 -17.74 8.22 -0.02
CA THR A 187 -17.96 8.89 -1.31
C THR A 187 -16.78 8.81 -2.27
N GLY A 188 -15.56 8.59 -1.76
CA GLY A 188 -14.32 8.66 -2.53
C GLY A 188 -14.25 7.60 -3.63
N ARG A 189 -14.00 8.05 -4.86
CA ARG A 189 -13.93 7.19 -6.05
C ARG A 189 -12.93 7.74 -7.05
N GLY A 190 -12.15 6.85 -7.66
CA GLY A 190 -11.19 7.21 -8.68
C GLY A 190 -10.86 6.06 -9.62
N LEU A 191 -9.78 6.26 -10.37
CA LEU A 191 -9.23 5.31 -11.35
C LEU A 191 -8.99 3.90 -10.76
N LEU A 192 -8.62 3.79 -9.49
CA LEU A 192 -8.32 2.52 -8.80
C LEU A 192 -9.54 1.93 -8.05
N GLY A 193 -10.74 2.45 -8.31
CA GLY A 193 -11.97 2.07 -7.63
C GLY A 193 -12.32 3.01 -6.46
N THR A 194 -13.21 2.53 -5.58
CA THR A 194 -13.72 3.32 -4.44
C THR A 194 -12.86 3.14 -3.19
N SER A 195 -12.88 4.15 -2.33
CA SER A 195 -12.24 4.08 -1.01
C SER A 195 -12.96 3.09 -0.07
N ALA A 196 -14.29 2.98 -0.19
CA ALA A 196 -15.08 2.00 0.55
C ALA A 196 -14.71 0.55 0.21
N ALA A 197 -14.61 0.20 -1.08
CA ALA A 197 -14.20 -1.16 -1.48
C ALA A 197 -12.78 -1.49 -1.01
N TYR A 198 -11.89 -0.50 -0.99
CA TYR A 198 -10.54 -0.67 -0.44
C TYR A 198 -10.55 -0.97 1.07
N LEU A 199 -11.38 -0.25 1.84
CA LEU A 199 -11.56 -0.49 3.26
C LEU A 199 -12.12 -1.89 3.51
N GLU A 200 -13.19 -2.26 2.80
CA GLU A 200 -13.85 -3.57 2.89
C GLU A 200 -12.86 -4.72 2.64
N SER A 201 -12.17 -4.72 1.49
CA SER A 201 -11.16 -5.74 1.18
C SER A 201 -10.02 -5.80 2.21
N THR A 202 -9.68 -4.68 2.84
CA THR A 202 -8.65 -4.65 3.88
C THR A 202 -9.15 -5.23 5.20
N VAL A 203 -10.38 -4.90 5.63
CA VAL A 203 -11.00 -5.48 6.82
C VAL A 203 -11.21 -6.97 6.66
N ASP A 204 -11.79 -7.42 5.55
CA ASP A 204 -12.03 -8.84 5.26
C ASP A 204 -10.74 -9.64 5.34
N ARG A 205 -9.66 -9.08 4.78
CA ARG A 205 -8.36 -9.76 4.79
C ARG A 205 -7.73 -9.79 6.17
N LEU A 206 -7.87 -8.73 6.96
CA LEU A 206 -7.38 -8.72 8.34
C LEU A 206 -8.11 -9.76 9.18
N ASP A 207 -9.42 -9.88 9.01
CA ASP A 207 -10.25 -10.86 9.69
C ASP A 207 -9.86 -12.29 9.31
N ALA A 208 -9.64 -12.56 8.02
CA ALA A 208 -9.18 -13.85 7.53
C ALA A 208 -7.81 -14.26 8.09
N GLU A 209 -6.95 -13.29 8.41
CA GLU A 209 -5.64 -13.51 9.04
C GLU A 209 -5.70 -13.47 10.59
N GLY A 210 -6.90 -13.37 11.18
CA GLY A 210 -7.10 -13.33 12.62
C GLY A 210 -6.63 -12.03 13.30
N ILE A 211 -6.51 -10.94 12.53
CA ILE A 211 -6.05 -9.64 13.02
C ILE A 211 -7.25 -8.75 13.33
N ASP A 212 -7.57 -8.60 14.63
CA ASP A 212 -8.62 -7.66 15.07
C ASP A 212 -8.11 -6.20 15.06
N ASP A 213 -8.40 -5.48 13.97
CA ASP A 213 -8.19 -4.03 13.88
C ASP A 213 -9.49 -3.26 14.18
N LYS A 214 -9.65 -2.91 15.46
CA LYS A 214 -10.84 -2.21 15.97
C LYS A 214 -11.10 -0.87 15.28
N ARG A 215 -10.04 -0.17 14.88
CA ARG A 215 -10.13 1.15 14.24
C ARG A 215 -10.73 1.01 12.84
N LEU A 216 -10.20 0.09 12.04
CA LEU A 216 -10.68 -0.15 10.67
C LEU A 216 -12.10 -0.74 10.69
N ARG A 217 -12.41 -1.65 11.62
CA ARG A 217 -13.78 -2.20 11.78
C ARG A 217 -14.79 -1.10 12.11
N ALA A 218 -14.47 -0.23 13.07
CA ALA A 218 -15.35 0.88 13.44
C ALA A 218 -15.58 1.85 12.26
N LEU A 219 -14.54 2.15 11.47
CA LEU A 219 -14.70 2.94 10.25
C LEU A 219 -15.57 2.24 9.21
N HIS A 220 -15.36 0.95 9.00
CA HIS A 220 -16.13 0.14 8.06
C HIS A 220 -17.62 0.19 8.38
N ASP A 221 -17.99 -0.09 9.63
CA ASP A 221 -19.39 -0.10 10.06
C ASP A 221 -20.06 1.27 9.87
N ARG A 222 -19.33 2.35 10.17
CA ARG A 222 -19.81 3.72 9.95
C ARG A 222 -19.95 4.07 8.47
N VAL A 223 -19.06 3.59 7.61
CA VAL A 223 -19.14 3.78 6.15
C VAL A 223 -20.32 3.01 5.56
N VAL A 224 -20.57 1.78 6.02
CA VAL A 224 -21.75 0.99 5.64
C VAL A 224 -23.03 1.72 6.06
N ALA A 225 -23.08 2.26 7.29
CA ALA A 225 -24.22 3.02 7.77
C ALA A 225 -24.45 4.33 6.99
N TYR A 226 -23.38 5.04 6.61
CA TYR A 226 -23.46 6.29 5.84
C TYR A 226 -24.10 6.10 4.44
N LYS A 227 -23.94 4.91 3.85
CA LYS A 227 -24.44 4.59 2.51
C LYS A 227 -25.89 4.10 2.46
N ARG A 228 -26.49 3.84 3.62
CA ARG A 228 -27.90 3.45 3.75
C ARG A 228 -28.80 4.67 3.77
#